data_AF-B0DIH5-F1
#
_entry.id   AF-B0DIH5-F1
#
_cell.length_a   1.000
_cell.length_b   1.000
_cell.length_c   1.000
_cell.angle_alpha   90.00
_cell.angle_beta   90.00
_cell.angle_gamma   90.00
#
_symmetry.space_group_name_H-M   'P 1'
#
loop_
_entity.id
_entity.type
_entity.pdbx_description
1 polymer ?
#
loop_
_entity_poly.entity_id
_entity_poly.type
_entity_poly.pdbx_seq_one_letter_code
_entity_poly.pdbx_strand_id
1 'polypeptide(L)'
;MLQFFGPKFWPRQFLVGKTSEPSLFELDPCTMKHARSKLYKAAAAAKVKSLLQDEATEMEKQEQQTPTGKNGKPLGLRTICDRISAAHLQKTGQHVTLSHSTLWKHTHGGTKLSDFNAEKSWLTETEATVLIDYALEMAARNFPFSNRCLKEHADKIIRAGQGKRNDAEDVEPVEPGRESDDDTQSGEEDEE
;
A
#
# COMPACT_ATOMS: atom_id res chain seq x y z
N MET A 1 -24.03 46.50 73.95
CA MET A 1 -23.59 47.38 72.84
C MET A 1 -23.49 46.53 71.59
N LEU A 2 -24.42 46.72 70.64
CA LEU A 2 -24.41 46.05 69.35
C LEU A 2 -23.35 46.70 68.45
N GLN A 3 -22.55 45.88 67.75
CA GLN A 3 -21.93 46.30 66.50
C GLN A 3 -22.46 45.42 65.37
N PHE A 4 -23.27 46.07 64.53
CA PHE A 4 -23.74 45.66 63.21
C PHE A 4 -22.58 45.64 62.21
N PHE A 5 -22.60 44.71 61.25
CA PHE A 5 -22.22 44.82 59.84
C PHE A 5 -22.25 43.37 59.31
N GLY A 6 -23.33 42.86 58.70
CA GLY A 6 -23.89 43.31 57.43
C GLY A 6 -23.30 42.45 56.29
N PRO A 7 -24.04 41.46 55.74
CA PRO A 7 -23.56 40.63 54.63
C PRO A 7 -23.48 41.46 53.35
N LYS A 8 -22.29 41.47 52.73
CA LYS A 8 -22.06 42.11 51.43
C LYS A 8 -22.81 41.35 50.33
N PHE A 9 -23.99 41.88 50.00
CA PHE A 9 -24.31 42.42 48.69
C PHE A 9 -23.74 41.61 47.50
N TRP A 10 -24.54 40.69 46.98
CA TRP A 10 -24.44 40.25 45.59
C TRP A 10 -25.45 41.07 44.77
N PRO A 11 -25.01 42.00 43.90
CA PRO A 11 -25.89 42.57 42.91
C PRO A 11 -25.88 41.72 41.64
N ARG A 12 -27.11 41.57 41.18
CA ARG A 12 -27.64 40.94 39.98
C ARG A 12 -27.24 41.75 38.73
N GLN A 13 -26.90 41.03 37.65
CA GLN A 13 -27.17 41.31 36.22
C GLN A 13 -26.10 41.93 35.30
N PHE A 14 -26.19 41.44 34.04
CA PHE A 14 -25.52 41.79 32.77
C PHE A 14 -24.14 41.13 32.57
N LEU A 15 -23.84 40.40 31.49
CA LEU A 15 -24.31 40.48 30.10
C LEU A 15 -24.56 39.11 29.45
N VAL A 16 -25.60 39.07 28.62
CA VAL A 16 -25.80 38.09 27.54
C VAL A 16 -24.71 38.33 26.50
N GLY A 17 -23.65 37.53 26.54
CA GLY A 17 -22.62 37.46 25.51
C GLY A 17 -22.76 36.15 24.75
N LYS A 18 -23.59 36.15 23.71
CA LYS A 18 -23.52 35.13 22.64
C LYS A 18 -22.21 35.34 21.90
N THR A 19 -21.15 34.64 22.31
CA THR A 19 -19.97 34.43 21.48
C THR A 19 -19.90 32.95 21.16
N SER A 20 -20.37 32.66 19.95
CA SER A 20 -20.09 31.50 19.13
C SER A 20 -18.96 30.61 19.68
N GLU A 21 -19.34 29.47 20.26
CA GLU A 21 -18.54 28.27 20.08
C GLU A 21 -18.48 28.02 18.57
N PRO A 22 -17.30 28.02 17.92
CA PRO A 22 -17.22 27.44 16.59
C PRO A 22 -17.47 25.95 16.77
N SER A 23 -18.61 25.50 16.25
CA SER A 23 -18.98 24.11 16.01
C SER A 23 -17.83 23.39 15.32
N LEU A 24 -16.93 22.83 16.12
CA LEU A 24 -15.92 21.91 15.66
C LEU A 24 -16.67 20.62 15.29
N PHE A 25 -16.68 20.29 14.00
CA PHE A 25 -17.25 19.07 13.41
C PHE A 25 -18.77 19.01 13.19
N GLU A 26 -19.31 19.95 12.41
CA GLU A 26 -20.29 19.55 11.38
C GLU A 26 -19.58 19.58 10.02
N LEU A 27 -18.91 18.47 9.69
CA LEU A 27 -18.50 18.24 8.32
C LEU A 27 -19.76 17.90 7.53
N ASP A 28 -20.20 18.82 6.66
CA ASP A 28 -21.38 18.67 5.83
C ASP A 28 -21.38 17.32 5.08
N PRO A 29 -22.45 16.50 5.18
CA PRO A 29 -22.53 15.19 4.53
C PRO A 29 -22.44 15.24 3.00
N CYS A 30 -22.56 16.42 2.39
CA CYS A 30 -22.40 16.64 0.95
C CYS A 30 -20.92 16.53 0.49
N THR A 31 -19.96 16.89 1.35
CA THR A 31 -18.51 16.84 1.03
C THR A 31 -17.96 15.41 1.03
N MET A 32 -18.52 14.54 1.87
CA MET A 32 -18.15 13.12 2.01
C MET A 32 -18.47 12.28 0.78
N LYS A 33 -19.59 12.56 0.08
CA LYS A 33 -19.99 11.83 -1.13
C LYS A 33 -19.00 12.04 -2.28
N HIS A 34 -18.47 13.26 -2.42
CA HIS A 34 -17.52 13.63 -3.47
C HIS A 34 -16.11 13.08 -3.21
N ALA A 35 -15.65 13.08 -1.95
CA ALA A 35 -14.33 12.57 -1.58
C ALA A 35 -14.21 11.04 -1.78
N ARG A 36 -15.20 10.27 -1.30
CA ARG A 36 -15.27 8.81 -1.52
C ARG A 36 -15.32 8.46 -3.00
N SER A 37 -16.10 9.21 -3.78
CA SER A 37 -16.14 9.03 -5.24
C SER A 37 -14.79 9.30 -5.91
N LYS A 38 -14.02 10.29 -5.47
CA LYS A 38 -12.72 10.61 -6.09
C LYS A 38 -11.69 9.51 -5.81
N LEU A 39 -11.60 9.06 -4.56
CA LEU A 39 -10.67 8.00 -4.17
C LEU A 39 -10.99 6.67 -4.85
N TYR A 40 -12.27 6.29 -4.89
CA TYR A 40 -12.71 5.07 -5.57
C TYR A 40 -12.39 5.11 -7.07
N LYS A 41 -12.70 6.23 -7.74
CA LYS A 41 -12.39 6.42 -9.17
C LYS A 41 -10.87 6.40 -9.42
N ALA A 42 -10.08 7.03 -8.56
CA ALA A 42 -8.63 7.02 -8.66
C ALA A 42 -8.05 5.62 -8.47
N ALA A 43 -8.54 4.85 -7.50
CA ALA A 43 -8.12 3.47 -7.26
C ALA A 43 -8.48 2.56 -8.44
N ALA A 44 -9.70 2.68 -8.97
CA ALA A 44 -10.12 1.94 -10.17
C ALA A 44 -9.25 2.29 -11.39
N ALA A 45 -8.99 3.59 -11.62
CA ALA A 45 -8.12 4.05 -12.70
C ALA A 45 -6.67 3.57 -12.53
N ALA A 46 -6.15 3.55 -11.30
CA ALA A 46 -4.82 3.03 -11.00
C ALA A 46 -4.71 1.53 -11.31
N LYS A 47 -5.73 0.74 -10.96
CA LYS A 47 -5.79 -0.70 -11.27
C LYS A 47 -5.85 -0.96 -12.77
N VAL A 48 -6.68 -0.22 -13.49
CA VAL A 48 -6.73 -0.31 -14.97
C VAL A 48 -5.37 0.05 -15.57
N LYS A 49 -4.75 1.12 -15.07
CA LYS A 49 -3.44 1.56 -15.56
C LYS A 49 -2.34 0.54 -15.30
N SER A 50 -2.31 -0.11 -14.12
CA SER A 50 -1.31 -1.14 -13.83
C SER A 50 -1.47 -2.37 -14.73
N LEU A 51 -2.70 -2.82 -14.97
CA LEU A 51 -2.98 -3.93 -15.90
C LEU A 51 -2.50 -3.62 -17.33
N LEU A 52 -2.74 -2.40 -17.80
CA LEU A 52 -2.27 -1.96 -19.11
C LEU A 52 -0.73 -1.84 -19.18
N GLN A 53 -0.07 -1.50 -18.09
CA GLN A 53 1.39 -1.51 -18.01
C GLN A 53 1.95 -2.93 -18.07
N ASP A 54 1.26 -3.91 -17.49
CA ASP A 54 1.63 -5.32 -17.53
C ASP A 54 1.48 -5.88 -18.95
N GLU A 55 0.36 -5.58 -19.61
CA GLU A 55 0.12 -5.92 -21.02
C GLU A 55 1.18 -5.29 -21.94
N ALA A 56 1.54 -4.03 -21.69
CA ALA A 56 2.58 -3.34 -22.46
C ALA A 56 3.98 -3.95 -22.25
N THR A 57 4.29 -4.39 -21.03
CA THR A 57 5.57 -5.05 -20.71
C THR A 57 5.66 -6.41 -21.39
N GLU A 58 4.56 -7.16 -21.41
CA GLU A 58 4.47 -8.45 -22.10
C GLU A 58 4.62 -8.29 -23.62
N MET A 59 3.95 -7.29 -24.20
CA MET A 59 4.09 -6.98 -25.63
C MET A 59 5.54 -6.61 -26.00
N GLU A 60 6.24 -5.85 -25.16
CA GLU A 60 7.64 -5.51 -25.40
C GLU A 60 8.55 -6.74 -25.35
N LYS A 61 8.35 -7.64 -24.39
CA LYS A 61 9.09 -8.92 -24.32
C LYS A 61 8.89 -9.78 -25.57
N GLN A 62 7.65 -9.87 -26.05
CA GLN A 62 7.32 -10.59 -27.29
C GLN A 62 7.99 -9.96 -28.51
N GLU A 63 7.98 -8.63 -28.63
CA GLU A 63 8.65 -7.92 -29.74
C GLU A 63 10.18 -8.04 -29.71
N GLN A 64 10.80 -8.21 -28.53
CA GLN A 64 12.23 -8.48 -28.42
C GLN A 64 12.59 -9.87 -28.94
N GLN A 65 11.70 -10.85 -28.79
CA GLN A 65 11.90 -12.23 -29.27
C GLN A 65 11.58 -12.35 -30.77
N THR A 66 10.50 -11.71 -31.21
CA THR A 66 10.03 -11.72 -32.60
C THR A 66 9.83 -10.29 -33.10
N PRO A 67 10.87 -9.66 -33.67
CA PRO A 67 10.78 -8.28 -34.12
C PRO A 67 9.82 -8.17 -35.31
N THR A 68 8.63 -7.64 -35.06
CA THR A 68 7.58 -7.49 -36.08
C THR A 68 7.62 -6.10 -36.75
N GLY A 69 8.51 -5.22 -36.30
CA GLY A 69 8.59 -3.86 -36.80
C GLY A 69 9.18 -3.76 -38.20
N LYS A 70 9.00 -2.57 -38.78
CA LYS A 70 9.46 -2.25 -40.14
C LYS A 70 10.97 -2.47 -40.22
N ASN A 71 11.42 -3.17 -41.27
CA ASN A 71 12.82 -3.51 -41.53
C ASN A 71 13.44 -4.51 -40.52
N GLY A 72 12.62 -5.34 -39.87
CA GLY A 72 13.10 -6.39 -38.93
C GLY A 72 13.58 -5.85 -37.59
N LYS A 73 13.21 -4.61 -37.25
CA LYS A 73 13.56 -3.99 -35.96
C LYS A 73 12.40 -4.15 -34.98
N PRO A 74 12.64 -4.30 -33.67
CA PRO A 74 11.58 -4.34 -32.67
C PRO A 74 10.82 -3.00 -32.63
N LEU A 75 9.53 -3.05 -32.27
CA LEU A 75 8.72 -1.84 -32.12
C LEU A 75 9.26 -0.95 -30.99
N GLY A 76 9.27 0.36 -31.21
CA GLY A 76 9.65 1.32 -30.18
C GLY A 76 8.62 1.41 -29.05
N LEU A 77 9.09 1.63 -27.81
CA LEU A 77 8.27 1.73 -26.58
C LEU A 77 7.06 2.66 -26.70
N ARG A 78 7.20 3.81 -27.36
CA ARG A 78 6.09 4.75 -27.58
C ARG A 78 4.98 4.13 -28.42
N THR A 79 5.35 3.44 -29.50
CA THR A 79 4.42 2.73 -30.39
C THR A 79 3.66 1.65 -29.64
N ILE A 80 4.32 0.93 -28.73
CA ILE A 80 3.69 -0.08 -27.88
C ILE A 80 2.66 0.58 -26.96
N CYS A 81 3.03 1.66 -26.26
CA CYS A 81 2.10 2.41 -25.41
C CYS A 81 0.89 2.93 -26.20
N ASP A 82 1.09 3.49 -27.39
CA ASP A 82 0.03 4.02 -28.24
C ASP A 82 -0.90 2.90 -28.72
N ARG A 83 -0.35 1.75 -29.11
CA ARG A 83 -1.11 0.58 -29.55
C ARG A 83 -2.00 0.02 -28.43
N ILE A 84 -1.45 -0.12 -27.22
CA ILE A 84 -2.20 -0.58 -26.04
C ILE A 84 -3.30 0.43 -25.67
N SER A 85 -2.96 1.73 -25.65
CA SER A 85 -3.91 2.79 -25.31
C SER A 85 -5.05 2.86 -26.32
N ALA A 86 -4.75 2.71 -27.62
CA ALA A 86 -5.74 2.64 -28.68
C ALA A 86 -6.62 1.39 -28.58
N ALA A 87 -6.03 0.21 -28.30
CA ALA A 87 -6.77 -1.02 -28.11
C ALA A 87 -7.73 -0.94 -26.91
N HIS A 88 -7.29 -0.35 -25.79
CA HIS A 88 -8.16 -0.12 -24.64
C HIS A 88 -9.27 0.89 -24.96
N LEU A 89 -8.96 1.97 -25.67
CA LEU A 89 -9.96 2.95 -26.09
C LEU A 89 -11.05 2.31 -26.96
N GLN A 90 -10.68 1.41 -27.88
CA GLN A 90 -11.64 0.69 -28.71
C GLN A 90 -12.53 -0.26 -27.89
N LYS A 91 -11.97 -0.96 -26.90
CA LYS A 91 -12.71 -1.92 -26.07
C LYS A 91 -13.65 -1.25 -25.06
N THR A 92 -13.17 -0.21 -24.38
CA THR A 92 -13.81 0.36 -23.18
C THR A 92 -14.39 1.75 -23.43
N GLY A 93 -14.03 2.41 -24.53
CA GLY A 93 -14.39 3.80 -24.83
C GLY A 93 -13.63 4.83 -23.96
N GLN A 94 -12.71 4.38 -23.10
CA GLN A 94 -11.94 5.24 -22.21
C GLN A 94 -10.47 5.28 -22.65
N HIS A 95 -9.96 6.50 -22.83
CA HIS A 95 -8.56 6.73 -23.14
C HIS A 95 -7.73 6.76 -21.86
N VAL A 96 -6.74 5.88 -21.76
CA VAL A 96 -5.79 5.83 -20.64
C VAL A 96 -4.40 6.10 -21.19
N THR A 97 -3.76 7.17 -20.72
CA THR A 97 -2.41 7.53 -21.17
C THR A 97 -1.35 6.72 -20.43
N LEU A 98 -0.56 5.97 -21.18
CA LEU A 98 0.63 5.27 -20.70
C LEU A 98 1.90 6.07 -20.99
N SER A 99 2.82 6.12 -20.01
CA SER A 99 4.11 6.78 -20.20
C SER A 99 5.18 5.77 -20.62
N HIS A 100 5.80 6.00 -21.78
CA HIS A 100 6.94 5.21 -22.26
C HIS A 100 8.12 5.18 -21.28
N SER A 101 8.33 6.24 -20.49
CA SER A 101 9.39 6.27 -19.48
C SER A 101 9.13 5.34 -18.30
N THR A 102 7.86 5.16 -17.94
CA THR A 102 7.45 4.21 -16.90
C THR A 102 7.61 2.78 -17.41
N LEU A 103 7.21 2.53 -18.66
CA LEU A 103 7.42 1.22 -19.29
C LEU A 103 8.92 0.87 -19.34
N TRP A 104 9.76 1.80 -19.80
CA TRP A 104 11.21 1.62 -19.80
C TRP A 104 11.77 1.25 -18.42
N LYS A 105 11.32 1.93 -17.36
CA LYS A 105 11.75 1.59 -15.99
C LYS A 105 11.37 0.15 -15.62
N HIS A 106 10.15 -0.29 -15.94
CA HIS A 106 9.73 -1.65 -15.62
C HIS A 106 10.53 -2.71 -16.37
N THR A 107 10.92 -2.43 -17.61
CA THR A 107 11.67 -3.39 -18.43
C THR A 107 13.14 -3.46 -18.02
N HIS A 108 13.65 -2.41 -17.37
CA HIS A 108 15.02 -2.34 -16.82
C HIS A 108 15.08 -2.68 -15.32
N GLY A 109 14.14 -3.47 -14.81
CA GLY A 109 14.15 -3.98 -13.43
C GLY A 109 13.62 -3.01 -12.37
N GLY A 110 12.96 -1.92 -12.77
CA GLY A 110 12.33 -0.98 -11.85
C GLY A 110 11.07 -1.55 -11.20
N THR A 111 11.01 -1.51 -9.87
CA THR A 111 9.87 -1.97 -9.07
C THR A 111 8.63 -1.12 -9.29
N LYS A 112 7.44 -1.75 -9.33
CA LYS A 112 6.17 -1.02 -9.37
C LYS A 112 5.89 -0.39 -8.02
N LEU A 113 5.18 0.74 -8.04
CA LEU A 113 4.76 1.41 -6.82
C LEU A 113 3.80 0.53 -5.99
N SER A 114 2.98 -0.31 -6.64
CA SER A 114 2.13 -1.29 -5.96
C SER A 114 2.97 -2.27 -5.13
N ASP A 115 4.01 -2.81 -5.74
CA ASP A 115 4.82 -3.88 -5.18
C ASP A 115 5.69 -3.32 -4.04
N PHE A 116 6.27 -2.13 -4.27
CA PHE A 116 6.99 -1.39 -3.24
C PHE A 116 6.09 -1.01 -2.04
N ASN A 117 4.84 -0.64 -2.28
CA ASN A 117 3.90 -0.34 -1.20
C ASN A 117 3.44 -1.61 -0.47
N ALA A 118 3.33 -2.73 -1.18
CA ALA A 118 3.02 -4.03 -0.58
C ALA A 118 4.16 -4.51 0.32
N GLU A 119 5.42 -4.36 -0.11
CA GLU A 119 6.62 -4.67 0.68
C GLU A 119 6.68 -3.86 1.99
N LYS A 120 6.25 -2.60 1.95
CA LYS A 120 6.21 -1.71 3.12
C LYS A 120 4.94 -1.84 3.96
N SER A 121 4.01 -2.72 3.59
CA SER A 121 2.75 -2.88 4.30
C SER A 121 2.99 -3.50 5.68
N TRP A 122 2.37 -2.92 6.71
CA TRP A 122 2.41 -3.47 8.07
C TRP A 122 1.49 -4.68 8.24
N LEU A 123 0.44 -4.76 7.43
CA LEU A 123 -0.50 -5.87 7.42
C LEU A 123 -0.19 -6.79 6.24
N THR A 124 -0.30 -8.09 6.47
CA THR A 124 -0.35 -9.07 5.39
C THR A 124 -1.66 -8.95 4.62
N GLU A 125 -1.73 -9.48 3.40
CA GLU A 125 -2.95 -9.46 2.60
C GLU A 125 -4.13 -10.12 3.32
N THR A 126 -3.86 -11.22 4.04
CA THR A 126 -4.87 -11.92 4.85
C THR A 126 -5.37 -11.06 6.00
N GLU A 127 -4.47 -10.39 6.72
CA GLU A 127 -4.83 -9.51 7.84
C GLU A 127 -5.59 -8.27 7.37
N ALA A 128 -5.19 -7.69 6.24
CA ALA A 128 -5.88 -6.58 5.62
C ALA A 128 -7.31 -6.97 5.21
N THR A 129 -7.51 -8.19 4.69
CA THR A 129 -8.83 -8.70 4.32
C THR A 129 -9.74 -8.82 5.55
N VAL A 130 -9.25 -9.41 6.65
CA VAL A 130 -10.01 -9.50 7.91
C VAL A 130 -10.42 -8.12 8.42
N LEU A 131 -9.52 -7.13 8.34
CA LEU A 131 -9.81 -5.76 8.75
C LEU A 131 -10.88 -5.10 7.87
N ILE A 132 -10.84 -5.35 6.55
CA ILE A 132 -11.85 -4.86 5.60
C ILE A 132 -13.21 -5.49 5.87
N ASP A 133 -13.26 -6.81 6.06
CA ASP A 133 -14.51 -7.54 6.36
C ASP A 133 -15.13 -7.03 7.66
N TYR A 134 -14.33 -6.86 8.71
CA TYR A 134 -14.78 -6.24 9.95
C TYR A 134 -15.35 -4.83 9.71
N ALA A 135 -14.69 -4.00 8.91
CA ALA A 135 -15.19 -2.66 8.59
C ALA A 135 -16.52 -2.71 7.81
N LEU A 136 -16.69 -3.66 6.89
CA LEU A 136 -17.92 -3.88 6.14
C LEU A 136 -19.07 -4.35 7.05
N GLU A 137 -18.80 -5.29 7.97
CA GLU A 137 -19.79 -5.74 8.95
C GLU A 137 -20.25 -4.60 9.87
N MET A 138 -19.32 -3.80 10.36
CA MET A 138 -19.63 -2.67 11.24
C MET A 138 -20.43 -1.59 10.49
N ALA A 139 -20.10 -1.36 9.22
CA ALA A 139 -20.86 -0.47 8.35
C ALA A 139 -22.29 -0.98 8.10
N ALA A 140 -22.46 -2.29 7.85
CA ALA A 140 -23.77 -2.91 7.66
C ALA A 140 -24.67 -2.77 8.91
N ARG A 141 -24.07 -2.75 10.10
CA ARG A 141 -24.76 -2.54 11.38
C ARG A 141 -24.99 -1.06 11.73
N ASN A 142 -24.64 -0.13 10.84
CA ASN A 142 -24.72 1.33 11.05
C ASN A 142 -23.94 1.81 12.29
N PHE A 143 -22.90 1.09 12.72
CA PHE A 143 -22.04 1.56 13.80
C PHE A 143 -21.17 2.71 13.30
N PRO A 144 -21.06 3.83 14.05
CA PRO A 144 -20.17 4.92 13.68
C PRO A 144 -18.71 4.44 13.73
N PHE A 145 -18.11 4.32 12.55
CA PHE A 145 -16.77 3.78 12.39
C PHE A 145 -15.75 4.92 12.43
N SER A 146 -15.02 5.05 13.54
CA SER A 146 -13.93 6.04 13.68
C SER A 146 -12.59 5.48 13.22
N ASN A 147 -11.69 6.34 12.74
CA ASN A 147 -10.33 5.93 12.37
C ASN A 147 -9.57 5.30 13.56
N ARG A 148 -9.87 5.77 14.78
CA ARG A 148 -9.34 5.20 16.02
C ARG A 148 -9.75 3.74 16.20
N CYS A 149 -11.03 3.41 16.00
CA CYS A 149 -11.52 2.03 16.13
C CYS A 149 -10.87 1.10 15.09
N LEU A 150 -10.67 1.57 13.86
CA LEU A 150 -9.97 0.82 12.82
C LEU A 150 -8.52 0.53 13.21
N LYS A 151 -7.82 1.55 13.73
CA LYS A 151 -6.45 1.39 14.22
C LYS A 151 -6.38 0.38 15.38
N GLU A 152 -7.24 0.51 16.39
CA GLU A 152 -7.28 -0.41 17.53
C GLU A 152 -7.55 -1.85 17.09
N HIS A 153 -8.41 -2.06 16.08
CA HIS A 153 -8.67 -3.38 15.53
C HIS A 153 -7.48 -3.90 14.70
N ALA A 154 -6.86 -3.05 13.89
CA ALA A 154 -5.64 -3.40 13.15
C ALA A 154 -4.49 -3.79 14.10
N ASP A 155 -4.27 -3.02 15.17
CA ASP A 155 -3.25 -3.31 16.19
C ASP A 155 -3.53 -4.66 16.90
N LYS A 156 -4.79 -5.00 17.14
CA LYS A 156 -5.18 -6.32 17.67
C LYS A 156 -4.84 -7.46 16.70
N ILE A 157 -5.14 -7.27 15.41
CA ILE A 157 -4.81 -8.25 14.37
C ILE A 157 -3.29 -8.43 14.28
N ILE A 158 -2.53 -7.33 14.23
CA ILE A 158 -1.07 -7.36 14.18
C ILE A 158 -0.51 -8.10 15.39
N ARG A 159 -0.96 -7.80 16.62
CA ARG A 159 -0.51 -8.49 17.84
C ARG A 159 -0.85 -9.99 17.82
N ALA A 160 -2.04 -10.35 17.32
CA ALA A 160 -2.44 -11.75 17.21
C ALA A 160 -1.68 -12.51 16.11
N GLY A 161 -1.30 -11.82 15.02
CA GLY A 161 -0.55 -12.37 13.89
C GLY A 161 0.96 -12.43 14.10
N GLN A 162 1.53 -11.51 14.89
CA GLN A 162 2.97 -11.48 15.22
C GLN A 162 3.43 -12.73 15.97
N GLY A 163 2.55 -13.36 16.75
CA GLY A 163 2.84 -14.68 17.35
C GLY A 163 3.20 -15.72 16.30
N LYS A 164 2.54 -15.71 15.13
CA LYS A 164 2.75 -16.70 14.05
C LYS A 164 3.91 -16.40 13.10
N ARG A 165 4.42 -15.15 13.08
CA ARG A 165 5.54 -14.77 12.19
C ARG A 165 6.91 -15.09 12.79
N ASN A 166 6.99 -15.20 14.11
CA ASN A 166 8.24 -15.43 14.83
C ASN A 166 8.54 -16.92 15.07
N ASP A 167 7.66 -17.84 14.65
CA ASP A 167 7.82 -19.29 14.85
C ASP A 167 8.65 -19.98 13.74
N ALA A 168 9.22 -19.22 12.81
CA ALA A 168 9.95 -19.75 11.64
C ALA A 168 11.45 -19.45 11.63
N GLU A 169 12.01 -18.89 12.72
CA GLU A 169 13.43 -18.57 12.86
C GLU A 169 14.03 -19.36 14.04
N ASP A 170 13.94 -20.69 13.98
CA ASP A 170 14.85 -21.61 14.68
C ASP A 170 15.34 -22.64 13.64
N VAL A 171 16.02 -22.15 12.59
CA VAL A 171 16.90 -23.01 11.79
C VAL A 171 18.25 -23.00 12.51
N GLU A 172 18.46 -24.03 13.31
CA GLU A 172 19.78 -24.32 13.89
C GLU A 172 20.86 -24.23 12.80
N PRO A 173 21.98 -23.52 13.04
CA PRO A 173 23.09 -23.50 12.11
C PRO A 173 23.62 -24.93 11.96
N VAL A 174 23.51 -25.48 10.74
CA VAL A 174 24.25 -26.69 10.37
C VAL A 174 25.73 -26.32 10.41
N GLU A 175 26.40 -26.71 11.49
CA GLU A 175 27.85 -26.66 11.63
C GLU A 175 28.49 -27.31 10.38
N PRO A 176 29.36 -26.60 9.63
CA PRO A 176 30.10 -27.23 8.56
C PRO A 176 31.07 -28.24 9.18
N GLY A 177 30.82 -29.53 8.90
CA GLY A 177 31.69 -30.63 9.27
C GLY A 177 33.11 -30.33 8.84
N ARG A 178 34.05 -30.39 9.80
CA ARG A 178 35.49 -30.26 9.55
C ARG A 178 35.90 -31.36 8.57
N GLU A 179 36.18 -30.93 7.35
CA GLU A 179 36.90 -31.68 6.33
C GLU A 179 38.21 -32.16 6.97
N SER A 180 38.34 -33.49 7.05
CA SER A 180 39.51 -34.14 7.64
C SER A 180 40.57 -34.18 6.55
N ASP A 181 41.64 -33.40 6.72
CA ASP A 181 42.80 -33.46 5.84
C ASP A 181 43.45 -34.86 5.96
N ASP A 182 43.34 -35.63 4.89
CA ASP A 182 43.93 -36.96 4.72
C ASP A 182 45.42 -36.75 4.36
N ASP A 183 46.30 -36.84 5.36
CA ASP A 183 47.76 -36.80 5.17
C ASP A 183 48.19 -38.03 4.36
N THR A 184 48.33 -37.83 3.05
CA THR A 184 48.95 -38.79 2.13
C THR A 184 50.44 -38.91 2.47
N GLN A 185 50.79 -40.06 3.05
CA GLN A 185 52.16 -40.42 3.41
C GLN A 185 52.94 -40.80 2.15
N SER A 186 53.67 -39.85 1.57
CA SER A 186 54.67 -40.09 0.53
C SER A 186 55.87 -40.81 1.14
N GLY A 187 56.10 -42.04 0.73
CA GLY A 187 57.40 -42.69 0.85
C GLY A 187 58.25 -42.36 -0.37
N GLU A 188 59.54 -42.07 -0.15
CA GLU A 188 60.66 -42.25 -1.07
C GLU A 188 61.95 -41.99 -0.28
N GLU A 189 62.54 -43.07 0.26
CA GLU A 189 63.95 -43.12 0.67
C GLU A 189 64.67 -43.96 -0.39
N ASP A 190 65.50 -43.32 -1.22
CA ASP A 190 66.50 -44.00 -2.05
C ASP A 190 67.82 -43.20 -2.04
N GLU A 191 68.89 -43.94 -1.73
CA GLU A 191 70.30 -43.82 -2.13
C GLU A 191 71.13 -42.56 -1.80
N GLU A 192 72.14 -42.69 -0.92
CA GLU A 192 73.54 -43.01 -1.30
C GLU A 192 74.41 -43.39 -0.08
#